data_AF-C5F2Q2-F1
#
_entry.id   AF-C5F2Q2-F1
#
_cell.length_a   1.000
_cell.length_b   1.000
_cell.length_c   1.000
_cell.angle_alpha   90.00
_cell.angle_beta   90.00
_cell.angle_gamma   90.00
#
_symmetry.space_group_name_H-M   'P 1'
#
loop_
_entity.id
_entity.type
_entity.pdbx_description
1 polymer ?
#
loop_
_entity_poly.entity_id
_entity_poly.type
_entity_poly.pdbx_seq_one_letter_code
_entity_poly.pdbx_strand_id
1 'polypeptide(L)'
;TTSNTLKNSNPKELSKNLNKIQSSNLSKESNSKIQDSIKLESIKDSNSIQSKQSKTTITKIGISIVASIVLSQSLVALPSGGKFVGESSGSIKVKNDKVMNITGNNTNHVIAWGGGFNINEGEIVEFNTSHKQQASFLNLDYSNQASKILGKLNGNNHNIYLVNPSGVLIGENASINANKFVASNTIDETTLNNFKTQTKLVETFSPVFKPNKGNIVNLGTIKANNG
;
A
#
# COMPACT_ATOMS: atom_id res chain seq x y z
N THR A 1 -18.14 53.32 31.73
CA THR A 1 -17.63 54.29 30.73
C THR A 1 -16.32 53.75 30.18
N THR A 2 -16.13 53.38 28.92
CA THR A 2 -16.97 53.45 27.71
C THR A 2 -16.36 52.51 26.64
N SER A 3 -17.22 51.71 26.03
CA SER A 3 -17.26 51.18 24.64
C SER A 3 -16.07 50.55 23.92
N ASN A 4 -16.34 49.31 23.47
CA ASN A 4 -15.99 48.75 22.17
C ASN A 4 -16.03 49.76 21.02
N THR A 5 -15.03 49.72 20.14
CA THR A 5 -15.22 50.09 18.73
C THR A 5 -14.39 49.18 17.83
N LEU A 6 -15.05 48.21 17.20
CA LEU A 6 -14.58 47.64 15.93
C LEU A 6 -14.45 48.78 14.93
N LYS A 7 -13.22 49.09 14.51
CA LYS A 7 -13.02 49.93 13.33
C LYS A 7 -13.17 49.07 12.08
N ASN A 8 -14.26 49.36 11.40
CA ASN A 8 -14.66 48.95 10.07
C ASN A 8 -13.54 49.25 9.05
N SER A 9 -12.82 48.22 8.62
CA SER A 9 -11.86 48.32 7.50
C SER A 9 -12.64 48.25 6.19
N ASN A 10 -12.56 49.33 5.42
CA ASN A 10 -13.20 49.51 4.11
C ASN A 10 -12.78 48.39 3.12
N PRO A 11 -13.71 47.63 2.48
CA PRO A 11 -13.37 46.51 1.59
C PRO A 11 -12.56 46.88 0.34
N LYS A 12 -12.42 48.18 0.02
CA LYS A 12 -11.73 48.67 -1.18
C LYS A 12 -10.23 48.89 -1.02
N GLU A 13 -9.67 48.74 0.19
CA GLU A 13 -8.23 48.94 0.43
C GLU A 13 -7.43 47.62 0.58
N LEU A 14 -8.11 46.49 0.82
CA LEU A 14 -7.48 45.15 0.81
C LEU A 14 -7.30 44.59 -0.61
N SER A 15 -8.04 45.10 -1.60
CA SER A 15 -8.02 44.59 -2.99
C SER A 15 -6.90 45.16 -3.86
N LYS A 16 -6.08 46.10 -3.36
CA LYS A 16 -4.98 46.71 -4.13
C LYS A 16 -3.60 46.15 -3.81
N ASN A 17 -3.45 45.32 -2.77
CA ASN A 17 -2.17 44.70 -2.43
C ASN A 17 -2.10 43.18 -2.71
N LEU A 18 -3.16 42.58 -3.26
CA LEU A 18 -3.16 41.18 -3.72
C LEU A 18 -2.73 41.04 -5.20
N ASN A 19 -2.78 42.11 -5.99
CA ASN A 19 -2.48 42.08 -7.43
C ASN A 19 -1.02 42.41 -7.80
N LYS A 20 -0.08 42.41 -6.83
CA LYS A 20 1.34 42.65 -7.13
C LYS A 20 2.30 41.53 -6.71
N ILE A 21 1.79 40.39 -6.22
CA ILE A 21 2.63 39.26 -5.77
C ILE A 21 2.25 37.91 -6.40
N GLN A 22 1.22 37.84 -7.26
CA GLN A 22 0.85 36.58 -7.94
C GLN A 22 1.14 36.59 -9.45
N SER A 23 2.29 37.16 -9.82
CA SER A 23 2.89 37.04 -11.14
C SER A 23 4.25 36.34 -11.04
N SER A 24 4.21 35.12 -10.50
CA SER A 24 5.21 34.09 -10.78
C SER A 24 4.53 32.72 -10.77
N ASN A 25 4.63 32.05 -11.91
CA ASN A 25 4.39 30.62 -12.13
C ASN A 25 2.93 30.14 -12.15
N LEU A 26 2.29 30.27 -13.31
CA LEU A 26 1.62 29.14 -13.99
C LEU A 26 1.16 29.58 -15.41
N SER A 27 1.94 29.28 -16.45
CA SER A 27 1.42 29.17 -17.81
C SER A 27 1.22 27.69 -18.11
N LYS A 28 -0.05 27.28 -18.17
CA LYS A 28 -0.49 26.10 -18.91
C LYS A 28 -0.82 26.60 -20.31
N GLU A 29 -0.02 26.24 -21.29
CA GLU A 29 -0.40 26.34 -22.69
C GLU A 29 -0.36 24.94 -23.31
N SER A 30 -1.56 24.41 -23.51
CA SER A 30 -2.02 23.75 -24.73
C SER A 30 -1.09 22.72 -25.37
N ASN A 31 -1.35 21.46 -25.05
CA ASN A 31 -1.15 20.33 -25.96
C ASN A 31 -1.89 20.58 -27.28
N SER A 32 -1.18 21.03 -28.31
CA SER A 32 -1.57 20.83 -29.70
C SER A 32 -0.32 20.75 -30.56
N LYS A 33 -0.26 19.74 -31.44
CA LYS A 33 0.73 19.52 -32.51
C LYS A 33 2.08 18.93 -32.08
N ILE A 34 2.07 17.62 -31.81
CA ILE A 34 3.17 16.73 -32.21
C ILE A 34 2.58 15.64 -33.11
N GLN A 35 2.08 16.08 -34.27
CA GLN A 35 2.22 15.36 -35.52
C GLN A 35 2.92 16.34 -36.43
N ASP A 36 4.21 16.10 -36.66
CA ASP A 36 4.92 16.35 -37.92
C ASP A 36 6.43 16.11 -37.71
N SER A 37 7.04 15.40 -38.66
CA SER A 37 8.48 15.23 -38.90
C SER A 37 9.30 14.26 -38.02
N ILE A 38 9.07 12.95 -38.20
CA ILE A 38 10.20 11.99 -38.18
C ILE A 38 10.98 12.22 -39.47
N LYS A 39 12.06 13.01 -39.40
CA LYS A 39 13.01 13.20 -40.49
C LYS A 39 14.05 12.08 -40.44
N LEU A 40 13.92 11.15 -41.37
CA LEU A 40 14.87 10.10 -41.65
C LEU A 40 16.07 10.72 -42.37
N GLU A 41 17.25 10.75 -41.76
CA GLU A 41 18.49 11.02 -42.48
C GLU A 41 19.61 10.07 -42.02
N SER A 42 20.28 9.57 -43.04
CA SER A 42 21.26 8.50 -43.16
C SER A 42 22.41 8.43 -42.14
N ILE A 43 22.73 7.21 -41.72
CA ILE A 43 24.12 6.78 -41.54
C ILE A 43 24.37 5.61 -42.49
N LYS A 44 25.09 5.90 -43.59
CA LYS A 44 25.89 4.92 -44.31
C LYS A 44 27.11 4.64 -43.45
N ASP A 45 27.39 3.38 -43.16
CA ASP A 45 28.71 2.81 -43.43
C ASP A 45 28.63 1.28 -43.46
N SER A 46 29.42 0.76 -44.40
CA SER A 46 29.27 -0.51 -45.11
C SER A 46 29.64 -1.75 -44.31
N ASN A 47 28.94 -2.85 -44.56
CA ASN A 47 29.56 -4.17 -44.73
C ASN A 47 28.69 -5.04 -45.65
N SER A 48 29.23 -5.28 -46.84
CA SER A 48 28.62 -5.99 -47.95
C SER A 48 28.83 -7.50 -47.84
N ILE A 49 27.77 -8.29 -47.77
CA ILE A 49 27.80 -9.70 -48.24
C ILE A 49 26.50 -9.98 -49.01
N GLN A 50 26.68 -10.28 -50.29
CA GLN A 50 25.66 -10.50 -51.32
C GLN A 50 24.78 -11.73 -50.99
N SER A 51 23.46 -11.56 -51.02
CA SER A 51 22.52 -12.69 -51.12
C SER A 51 22.34 -13.09 -52.59
N LYS A 52 22.98 -14.19 -53.00
CA LYS A 52 22.56 -14.96 -54.18
C LYS A 52 21.60 -16.05 -53.73
N GLN A 53 20.39 -16.02 -54.27
CA GLN A 53 19.43 -17.12 -54.15
C GLN A 53 20.02 -18.41 -54.74
N SER A 54 19.89 -19.51 -54.00
CA SER A 54 20.03 -20.86 -54.53
C SER A 54 19.07 -21.80 -53.78
N LYS A 55 18.49 -22.72 -54.56
CA LYS A 55 17.39 -23.64 -54.25
C LYS A 55 17.79 -24.77 -53.28
N THR A 56 16.72 -25.33 -52.69
CA THR A 56 16.48 -26.74 -52.31
C THR A 56 17.01 -27.30 -50.97
N THR A 57 16.02 -27.70 -50.16
CA THR A 57 15.93 -28.86 -49.26
C THR A 57 16.96 -28.97 -48.14
N ILE A 58 16.59 -28.52 -46.93
CA ILE A 58 17.33 -28.83 -45.70
C ILE A 58 16.49 -29.71 -44.77
N THR A 59 16.98 -30.94 -44.70
CA THR A 59 16.77 -32.02 -43.73
C THR A 59 16.68 -31.53 -42.28
N LYS A 60 15.78 -32.14 -41.49
CA LYS A 60 15.71 -32.00 -40.03
C LYS A 60 17.09 -32.16 -39.38
N ILE A 61 17.55 -31.13 -38.67
CA ILE A 61 18.46 -31.24 -37.51
C ILE A 61 17.98 -30.20 -36.49
N GLY A 62 17.47 -30.67 -35.36
CA GLY A 62 17.12 -29.80 -34.23
C GLY A 62 18.35 -29.46 -33.39
N ILE A 63 18.28 -28.35 -32.66
CA ILE A 63 18.62 -28.18 -31.23
C ILE A 63 17.93 -26.88 -30.78
N SER A 64 17.05 -27.00 -29.78
CA SER A 64 16.33 -25.92 -29.12
C SER A 64 17.21 -25.19 -28.11
N ILE A 65 17.04 -23.88 -27.95
CA ILE A 65 17.11 -23.22 -26.64
C ILE A 65 16.05 -22.11 -26.61
N VAL A 66 14.84 -22.45 -26.17
CA VAL A 66 13.89 -21.44 -25.71
C VAL A 66 14.42 -20.97 -24.36
N ALA A 67 15.08 -19.81 -24.32
CA ALA A 67 15.42 -19.18 -23.05
C ALA A 67 14.12 -18.57 -22.47
N SER A 68 13.28 -19.43 -21.92
CA SER A 68 12.18 -19.02 -21.06
C SER A 68 12.79 -18.44 -19.80
N ILE A 69 12.92 -17.11 -19.75
CA ILE A 69 13.11 -16.39 -18.49
C ILE A 69 11.82 -16.58 -17.72
N VAL A 70 11.72 -17.67 -16.97
CA VAL A 70 10.75 -17.79 -15.90
C VAL A 70 11.22 -16.78 -14.86
N LEU A 71 10.63 -15.58 -14.86
CA LEU A 71 10.67 -14.72 -13.69
C LEU A 71 10.06 -15.55 -12.57
N SER A 72 10.91 -16.17 -11.77
CA SER A 72 10.53 -16.78 -10.51
C SER A 72 10.08 -15.64 -9.63
N GLN A 73 8.80 -15.26 -9.74
CA GLN A 73 8.16 -14.39 -8.79
C GLN A 73 8.34 -15.09 -7.45
N SER A 74 9.14 -14.48 -6.57
CA SER A 74 9.43 -15.02 -5.25
C SER A 74 8.12 -15.45 -4.62
N LEU A 75 7.97 -16.74 -4.31
CA LEU A 75 6.83 -17.33 -3.63
C LEU A 75 6.81 -16.94 -2.13
N VAL A 76 7.38 -15.79 -1.79
CA VAL A 76 7.38 -15.19 -0.45
C VAL A 76 6.24 -14.16 -0.49
N ALA A 77 5.16 -14.40 0.24
CA ALA A 77 4.04 -13.46 0.31
C ALA A 77 3.78 -13.01 1.74
N LEU A 78 4.86 -12.64 2.44
CA LEU A 78 4.78 -11.74 3.58
C LEU A 78 4.14 -10.41 3.14
N PRO A 79 3.59 -9.62 4.07
CA PRO A 79 3.08 -8.30 3.73
C PRO A 79 4.16 -7.47 3.04
N SER A 80 3.80 -6.65 2.04
CA SER A 80 4.79 -5.95 1.23
C SER A 80 4.45 -4.48 1.00
N GLY A 81 5.49 -3.66 0.87
CA GLY A 81 5.35 -2.20 0.72
C GLY A 81 4.82 -1.48 1.96
N GLY A 82 4.99 -2.06 3.15
CA GLY A 82 4.54 -1.49 4.42
C GLY A 82 5.27 -0.23 4.82
N LYS A 83 4.52 0.80 5.23
CA LYS A 83 5.05 2.05 5.80
C LYS A 83 4.18 2.51 6.95
N PHE A 84 4.79 2.89 8.07
CA PHE A 84 4.10 3.65 9.11
C PHE A 84 3.73 5.04 8.55
N VAL A 85 2.52 5.51 8.85
CA VAL A 85 1.99 6.79 8.34
C VAL A 85 1.41 7.68 9.44
N GLY A 86 1.29 8.97 9.13
CA GLY A 86 0.91 10.00 10.10
C GLY A 86 1.97 10.12 11.20
N GLU A 87 1.53 10.24 12.44
CA GLU A 87 2.39 10.29 13.64
C GLU A 87 2.88 8.91 14.10
N SER A 88 2.55 7.85 13.36
CA SER A 88 2.97 6.49 13.70
C SER A 88 4.44 6.28 13.34
N SER A 89 5.18 5.57 14.20
CA SER A 89 6.56 5.20 13.92
C SER A 89 6.87 3.79 14.40
N GLY A 90 7.91 3.20 13.82
CA GLY A 90 8.31 1.82 14.12
C GLY A 90 9.27 1.26 13.09
N SER A 91 9.43 -0.06 13.11
CA SER A 91 10.22 -0.80 12.12
C SER A 91 9.49 -2.04 11.62
N ILE A 92 9.73 -2.38 10.35
CA ILE A 92 9.24 -3.59 9.71
C ILE A 92 10.49 -4.34 9.22
N LYS A 93 10.72 -5.55 9.73
CA LYS A 93 11.91 -6.33 9.43
C LYS A 93 11.53 -7.76 9.06
N VAL A 94 12.08 -8.25 7.96
CA VAL A 94 11.93 -9.65 7.57
C VAL A 94 13.16 -10.43 8.03
N LYS A 95 12.92 -11.57 8.68
CA LYS A 95 13.93 -12.52 9.14
C LYS A 95 13.74 -13.84 8.39
N ASN A 96 14.83 -14.33 7.81
CA ASN A 96 14.91 -15.63 7.13
C ASN A 96 13.80 -15.83 6.07
N ASP A 97 13.35 -14.74 5.44
CA ASP A 97 12.28 -14.70 4.42
C ASP A 97 10.93 -15.32 4.83
N LYS A 98 10.74 -15.63 6.12
CA LYS A 98 9.54 -16.31 6.63
C LYS A 98 8.87 -15.58 7.78
N VAL A 99 9.61 -14.75 8.51
CA VAL A 99 9.09 -14.07 9.70
C VAL A 99 9.22 -12.57 9.52
N MET A 100 8.09 -11.87 9.42
CA MET A 100 8.03 -10.42 9.47
C MET A 100 7.77 -9.95 10.89
N ASN A 101 8.68 -9.13 11.42
CA ASN A 101 8.52 -8.43 12.69
C ASN A 101 8.08 -6.98 12.42
N ILE A 102 6.93 -6.61 12.96
CA ILE A 102 6.41 -5.24 12.96
C ILE A 102 6.51 -4.73 14.39
N THR A 103 7.43 -3.80 14.65
CA THR A 103 7.63 -3.20 15.97
C THR A 103 7.23 -1.74 15.95
N GLY A 104 6.16 -1.41 16.66
CA GLY A 104 5.66 -0.04 16.80
C GLY A 104 6.26 0.70 18.00
N ASN A 105 6.34 2.02 17.94
CA ASN A 105 6.84 2.87 19.02
C ASN A 105 5.75 3.66 19.76
N ASN A 106 4.50 3.58 19.30
CA ASN A 106 3.38 4.38 19.75
C ASN A 106 2.31 3.50 20.42
N THR A 107 1.28 4.14 21.00
CA THR A 107 0.11 3.43 21.51
C THR A 107 -0.81 2.96 20.39
N ASN A 108 -0.95 3.76 19.33
CA ASN A 108 -1.71 3.39 18.13
C ASN A 108 -0.80 3.51 16.91
N HIS A 109 -1.04 2.68 15.89
CA HIS A 109 -0.25 2.69 14.68
C HIS A 109 -1.15 2.60 13.48
N VAL A 110 -0.81 3.37 12.44
CA VAL A 110 -1.36 3.21 11.10
C VAL A 110 -0.21 2.78 10.19
N ILE A 111 -0.40 1.64 9.52
CA ILE A 111 0.55 1.09 8.56
C ILE A 111 -0.17 0.91 7.23
N ALA A 112 0.34 1.55 6.18
CA ALA A 112 -0.17 1.42 4.83
C ALA A 112 0.67 0.40 4.05
N TRP A 113 0.01 -0.54 3.38
CA TRP A 113 0.62 -1.64 2.62
C TRP A 113 0.32 -1.47 1.13
N GLY A 114 1.30 -1.02 0.37
CA GLY A 114 1.15 -0.78 -1.07
C GLY A 114 1.19 -2.05 -1.92
N GLY A 115 1.90 -3.08 -1.47
CA GLY A 115 2.01 -4.37 -2.17
C GLY A 115 1.12 -5.47 -1.57
N GLY A 116 0.30 -5.12 -0.57
CA GLY A 116 -0.68 -6.00 0.03
C GLY A 116 -0.26 -6.58 1.37
N PHE A 117 -1.26 -6.95 2.16
CA PHE A 117 -1.10 -7.62 3.45
C PHE A 117 -1.47 -9.10 3.28
N ASN A 118 -0.50 -9.90 2.83
CA ASN A 118 -0.64 -11.34 2.69
C ASN A 118 0.26 -12.05 3.71
N ILE A 119 -0.08 -13.28 4.07
CA ILE A 119 0.78 -14.16 4.87
C ILE A 119 0.61 -15.56 4.29
N ASN A 120 1.59 -16.10 3.55
CA ASN A 120 1.49 -17.45 3.00
C ASN A 120 1.63 -18.53 4.08
N GLU A 121 1.28 -19.76 3.72
CA GLU A 121 1.54 -20.93 4.56
C GLU A 121 3.02 -21.04 4.93
N GLY A 122 3.29 -21.32 6.20
CA GLY A 122 4.66 -21.37 6.74
C GLY A 122 5.30 -20.02 7.04
N GLU A 123 4.65 -18.91 6.69
CA GLU A 123 5.07 -17.55 7.05
C GLU A 123 4.39 -17.03 8.32
N ILE A 124 5.03 -16.07 8.96
CA ILE A 124 4.63 -15.52 10.25
C ILE A 124 4.76 -14.00 10.22
N VAL A 125 3.73 -13.30 10.70
CA VAL A 125 3.80 -11.87 11.04
C VAL A 125 3.67 -11.71 12.54
N GLU A 126 4.63 -11.03 13.16
CA GLU A 126 4.69 -10.78 14.59
C GLU A 126 4.59 -9.28 14.88
N PHE A 127 3.59 -8.88 15.65
CA PHE A 127 3.41 -7.51 16.11
C PHE A 127 3.97 -7.34 17.52
N ASN A 128 4.78 -6.31 17.71
CA ASN A 128 5.43 -5.97 18.96
C ASN A 128 5.44 -4.45 19.16
N THR A 129 5.78 -4.00 20.37
CA THR A 129 6.07 -2.60 20.64
C THR A 129 7.40 -2.44 21.36
N SER A 130 8.10 -1.33 21.11
CA SER A 130 9.38 -1.03 21.79
C SER A 130 9.20 -0.83 23.29
N HIS A 131 8.05 -0.30 23.71
CA HIS A 131 7.68 -0.09 25.12
C HIS A 131 7.00 -1.29 25.79
N LYS A 132 6.75 -2.39 25.07
CA LYS A 132 6.11 -3.64 25.57
C LYS A 132 4.68 -3.51 26.13
N GLN A 133 4.11 -2.31 26.16
CA GLN A 133 2.71 -2.07 26.50
C GLN A 133 1.77 -2.48 25.37
N GLN A 134 0.51 -2.77 25.72
CA GLN A 134 -0.56 -2.99 24.75
C GLN A 134 -0.69 -1.78 23.80
N ALA A 135 -1.00 -2.07 22.54
CA ALA A 135 -1.11 -1.09 21.48
C ALA A 135 -2.12 -1.57 20.44
N SER A 136 -2.49 -0.67 19.53
CA SER A 136 -3.37 -0.97 18.41
C SER A 136 -2.65 -0.76 17.08
N PHE A 137 -2.79 -1.70 16.16
CA PHE A 137 -2.20 -1.66 14.82
C PHE A 137 -3.29 -1.69 13.76
N LEU A 138 -3.50 -0.55 13.10
CA LEU A 138 -4.34 -0.43 11.92
C LEU A 138 -3.49 -0.69 10.66
N ASN A 139 -3.73 -1.82 10.03
CA ASN A 139 -3.12 -2.22 8.77
C ASN A 139 -4.09 -1.90 7.63
N LEU A 140 -3.68 -1.00 6.75
CA LEU A 140 -4.44 -0.56 5.59
C LEU A 140 -3.84 -1.20 4.34
N ASP A 141 -4.57 -2.13 3.72
CA ASP A 141 -4.18 -2.74 2.44
C ASP A 141 -4.92 -2.04 1.30
N TYR A 142 -4.13 -1.43 0.41
CA TYR A 142 -4.64 -0.72 -0.78
C TYR A 142 -4.08 -1.32 -2.08
N SER A 143 -3.64 -2.58 -2.07
CA SER A 143 -3.02 -3.27 -3.22
C SER A 143 -4.00 -3.64 -4.34
N ASN A 144 -5.27 -3.21 -4.25
CA ASN A 144 -6.41 -3.59 -5.09
C ASN A 144 -6.73 -5.10 -5.12
N GLN A 145 -6.01 -5.93 -4.36
CA GLN A 145 -6.24 -7.35 -4.23
C GLN A 145 -6.70 -7.69 -2.82
N ALA A 146 -7.47 -8.77 -2.66
CA ALA A 146 -7.88 -9.25 -1.34
C ALA A 146 -6.65 -9.70 -0.53
N SER A 147 -6.64 -9.39 0.77
CA SER A 147 -5.63 -9.88 1.69
C SER A 147 -5.83 -11.38 1.91
N LYS A 148 -4.78 -12.19 1.75
CA LYS A 148 -4.81 -13.64 1.98
C LYS A 148 -3.94 -13.98 3.18
N ILE A 149 -4.58 -14.38 4.28
CA ILE A 149 -3.93 -14.86 5.49
C ILE A 149 -4.02 -16.38 5.49
N LEU A 150 -2.95 -17.04 5.08
CA LEU A 150 -2.82 -18.50 5.00
C LEU A 150 -1.83 -19.03 6.05
N GLY A 151 -0.94 -18.19 6.56
CA GLY A 151 0.03 -18.50 7.60
C GLY A 151 -0.40 -18.02 8.99
N LYS A 152 0.58 -17.56 9.78
CA LYS A 152 0.38 -17.17 11.17
C LYS A 152 0.46 -15.67 11.37
N LEU A 153 -0.51 -15.12 12.12
CA LEU A 153 -0.48 -13.75 12.61
C LEU A 153 -0.45 -13.76 14.14
N ASN A 154 0.65 -13.29 14.70
CA ASN A 154 0.85 -13.15 16.14
C ASN A 154 0.76 -11.66 16.51
N GLY A 155 -0.42 -11.24 16.94
CA GLY A 155 -0.69 -9.91 17.51
C GLY A 155 -0.24 -9.77 18.96
N ASN A 156 0.17 -10.86 19.63
CA ASN A 156 0.52 -10.87 21.06
C ASN A 156 -0.59 -10.23 21.91
N ASN A 157 -0.24 -9.35 22.86
CA ASN A 157 -1.21 -8.61 23.66
C ASN A 157 -1.79 -7.37 22.96
N HIS A 158 -1.57 -7.18 21.65
CA HIS A 158 -1.99 -6.02 20.88
C HIS A 158 -3.32 -6.24 20.14
N ASN A 159 -3.98 -5.14 19.80
CA ASN A 159 -5.16 -5.13 18.94
C ASN A 159 -4.73 -4.99 17.48
N ILE A 160 -5.18 -5.88 16.62
CA ILE A 160 -4.84 -5.91 15.20
C ILE A 160 -6.10 -5.65 14.38
N TYR A 161 -6.04 -4.61 13.57
CA TYR A 161 -7.11 -4.24 12.65
C TYR A 161 -6.58 -4.33 11.23
N LEU A 162 -7.27 -5.04 10.36
CA LEU A 162 -6.94 -5.17 8.94
C LEU A 162 -8.08 -4.60 8.10
N VAL A 163 -7.80 -3.57 7.33
CA VAL A 163 -8.77 -2.94 6.43
C VAL A 163 -8.33 -3.14 4.99
N ASN A 164 -9.15 -3.85 4.22
CA ASN A 164 -8.93 -4.05 2.78
C ASN A 164 -10.25 -3.94 2.01
N PRO A 165 -10.45 -2.89 1.17
CA PRO A 165 -11.64 -2.75 0.33
C PRO A 165 -11.90 -3.90 -0.64
N SER A 166 -10.85 -4.60 -1.08
CA SER A 166 -10.92 -5.77 -1.96
C SER A 166 -11.24 -7.07 -1.22
N GLY A 167 -11.31 -7.05 0.11
CA GLY A 167 -11.72 -8.18 0.95
C GLY A 167 -10.55 -8.84 1.69
N VAL A 168 -10.89 -9.77 2.57
CA VAL A 168 -9.94 -10.52 3.40
C VAL A 168 -10.34 -11.98 3.43
N LEU A 169 -9.40 -12.87 3.14
CA LEU A 169 -9.54 -14.32 3.29
C LEU A 169 -8.59 -14.80 4.37
N ILE A 170 -9.13 -15.45 5.40
CA ILE A 170 -8.37 -16.22 6.38
C ILE A 170 -8.56 -17.69 6.01
N GLY A 171 -7.50 -18.32 5.52
CA GLY A 171 -7.52 -19.71 5.03
C GLY A 171 -7.67 -20.73 6.16
N GLU A 172 -8.07 -21.94 5.81
CA GLU A 172 -8.38 -23.02 6.77
C GLU A 172 -7.24 -23.34 7.74
N ASN A 173 -6.00 -23.34 7.23
CA ASN A 173 -4.79 -23.63 8.02
C ASN A 173 -4.20 -22.37 8.70
N ALA A 174 -4.82 -21.21 8.52
CA ALA A 174 -4.32 -19.98 9.10
C ALA A 174 -4.62 -19.91 10.60
N SER A 175 -3.69 -19.30 11.35
CA SER A 175 -3.82 -19.09 12.78
C SER A 175 -3.56 -17.64 13.14
N ILE A 176 -4.56 -16.98 13.71
CA ILE A 176 -4.48 -15.62 14.23
C ILE A 176 -4.55 -15.67 15.75
N ASN A 177 -3.58 -15.08 16.42
CA ASN A 177 -3.55 -14.94 17.89
C ASN A 177 -3.26 -13.49 18.27
N ALA A 178 -4.21 -12.81 18.93
CA ALA A 178 -4.08 -11.40 19.32
C ALA A 178 -4.92 -11.08 20.56
N ASN A 179 -4.78 -9.88 21.13
CA ASN A 179 -5.75 -9.41 22.12
C ASN A 179 -7.12 -9.18 21.47
N LYS A 180 -7.11 -8.57 20.27
CA LYS A 180 -8.27 -8.36 19.41
C LYS A 180 -7.84 -8.47 17.96
N PHE A 181 -8.67 -9.07 17.13
CA PHE A 181 -8.48 -9.08 15.68
C PHE A 181 -9.80 -8.68 14.99
N VAL A 182 -9.75 -7.66 14.14
CA VAL A 182 -10.89 -7.25 13.32
C VAL A 182 -10.44 -7.08 11.87
N ALA A 183 -11.17 -7.71 10.96
CA ALA A 183 -11.06 -7.47 9.54
C ALA A 183 -12.25 -6.61 9.08
N SER A 184 -12.00 -5.66 8.19
CA SER A 184 -13.04 -4.80 7.61
C SER A 184 -12.74 -4.46 6.15
N ASN A 185 -13.76 -4.14 5.37
CA ASN A 185 -13.57 -3.63 4.02
C ASN A 185 -13.55 -2.11 3.95
N THR A 186 -13.94 -1.43 5.04
CA THR A 186 -13.86 0.03 5.14
C THR A 186 -13.49 0.47 6.55
N ILE A 187 -13.08 1.72 6.67
CA ILE A 187 -12.85 2.42 7.94
C ILE A 187 -13.49 3.80 7.83
N ASP A 188 -14.18 4.24 8.88
CA ASP A 188 -14.73 5.59 8.95
C ASP A 188 -13.66 6.60 9.39
N GLU A 189 -13.90 7.87 9.08
CA GLU A 189 -12.96 8.95 9.37
C GLU A 189 -12.73 9.16 10.86
N THR A 190 -13.76 8.98 11.70
CA THR A 190 -13.64 9.12 13.16
C THR A 190 -12.69 8.08 13.72
N THR A 191 -12.86 6.81 13.34
CA THR A 191 -11.96 5.73 13.75
C THR A 191 -10.54 5.97 13.26
N LEU A 192 -10.35 6.33 11.98
CA LEU A 192 -9.02 6.65 11.44
C LEU A 192 -8.35 7.81 12.19
N ASN A 193 -9.10 8.85 12.53
CA ASN A 193 -8.58 9.99 13.27
C ASN A 193 -8.21 9.62 14.71
N ASN A 194 -8.96 8.73 15.37
CA ASN A 194 -8.58 8.22 16.69
C ASN A 194 -7.22 7.48 16.69
N PHE A 195 -6.91 6.76 15.61
CA PHE A 195 -5.57 6.17 15.45
C PHE A 195 -4.48 7.24 15.28
N LYS A 196 -4.78 8.35 14.60
CA LYS A 196 -3.81 9.42 14.33
C LYS A 196 -3.53 10.32 15.54
N THR A 197 -4.51 10.56 16.41
CA THR A 197 -4.38 11.51 17.52
C THR A 197 -3.55 10.97 18.70
N GLN A 198 -3.34 9.65 18.80
CA GLN A 198 -2.46 9.01 19.79
C GLN A 198 -2.82 9.27 21.28
N THR A 199 -4.00 9.81 21.59
CA THR A 199 -4.35 10.25 22.95
C THR A 199 -4.85 9.12 23.86
N LYS A 200 -5.51 8.11 23.28
CA LYS A 200 -6.01 6.92 23.98
C LYS A 200 -5.83 5.69 23.09
N LEU A 201 -5.61 4.54 23.70
CA LEU A 201 -5.65 3.26 23.00
C LEU A 201 -6.99 3.08 22.28
N VAL A 202 -6.95 2.73 21.00
CA VAL A 202 -8.16 2.41 20.22
C VAL A 202 -8.55 0.95 20.47
N GLU A 203 -9.58 0.73 21.27
CA GLU A 203 -10.02 -0.59 21.72
C GLU A 203 -11.22 -1.14 20.93
N THR A 204 -11.93 -0.28 20.19
CA THR A 204 -13.14 -0.64 19.45
C THR A 204 -13.03 -0.24 17.99
N PHE A 205 -13.34 -1.20 17.13
CA PHE A 205 -13.55 -1.01 15.71
C PHE A 205 -14.80 -1.82 15.34
N SER A 206 -15.88 -1.14 14.97
CA SER A 206 -17.05 -1.83 14.45
C SER A 206 -16.84 -2.09 12.96
N PRO A 207 -16.86 -3.35 12.49
CA PRO A 207 -16.70 -3.63 11.08
C PRO A 207 -17.86 -3.00 10.29
N VAL A 208 -17.52 -2.21 9.27
CA VAL A 208 -18.49 -1.59 8.37
C VAL A 208 -18.45 -2.33 7.05
N PHE A 209 -19.54 -3.00 6.71
CA PHE A 209 -19.69 -3.72 5.45
C PHE A 209 -20.49 -2.87 4.46
N LYS A 210 -19.82 -2.38 3.40
CA LYS A 210 -20.52 -1.67 2.32
C LYS A 210 -20.86 -2.60 1.15
N PRO A 211 -22.03 -2.43 0.50
CA PRO A 211 -22.32 -3.08 -0.78
C PRO A 211 -21.23 -2.77 -1.81
N ASN A 212 -20.94 -3.70 -2.71
CA ASN A 212 -19.92 -3.59 -3.78
C ASN A 212 -18.47 -3.49 -3.29
N LYS A 213 -18.18 -4.07 -2.11
CA LYS A 213 -16.81 -4.29 -1.62
C LYS A 213 -16.51 -5.77 -1.52
N GLY A 214 -15.23 -6.10 -1.37
CA GLY A 214 -14.82 -7.48 -1.18
C GLY A 214 -15.36 -8.09 0.11
N ASN A 215 -15.52 -9.41 0.07
CA ASN A 215 -16.00 -10.20 1.21
C ASN A 215 -14.91 -10.38 2.25
N ILE A 216 -15.35 -10.62 3.48
CA ILE A 216 -14.51 -11.08 4.57
C ILE A 216 -14.91 -12.51 4.85
N VAL A 217 -14.00 -13.44 4.62
CA VAL A 217 -14.22 -14.87 4.78
C VAL A 217 -13.20 -15.41 5.76
N ASN A 218 -13.69 -16.03 6.83
CA ASN A 218 -12.84 -16.76 7.76
C ASN A 218 -13.13 -18.26 7.67
N LEU A 219 -12.12 -19.02 7.25
CA LEU A 219 -12.10 -20.48 7.25
C LEU A 219 -11.14 -21.04 8.31
N GLY A 220 -10.28 -20.18 8.90
CA GLY A 220 -9.24 -20.58 9.84
C GLY A 220 -9.56 -20.30 11.30
N THR A 221 -8.52 -20.34 12.14
CA THR A 221 -8.66 -20.14 13.58
C THR A 221 -8.27 -18.73 14.01
N ILE A 222 -9.15 -18.08 14.77
CA ILE A 222 -8.88 -16.80 15.44
C ILE A 222 -8.97 -17.01 16.95
N LYS A 223 -7.88 -16.74 17.66
CA LYS A 223 -7.81 -16.66 19.11
C LYS A 223 -7.67 -15.19 19.49
N ALA A 224 -8.76 -14.62 19.99
CA ALA A 224 -8.81 -13.24 20.48
C ALA A 224 -9.28 -13.23 21.94
N ASN A 225 -8.58 -12.51 22.81
CA ASN A 225 -8.97 -12.38 24.22
C ASN A 225 -10.25 -11.54 24.38
N ASN A 226 -10.46 -10.58 23.47
CA ASN A 226 -11.61 -9.69 23.42
C ASN A 226 -12.11 -9.63 21.97
N GLY A 227 -13.05 -10.52 21.62
CA GLY A 227 -13.70 -10.61 20.31
C GLY A 227 -14.98 -9.79 20.24
#